data_AF-A0A2X2VRN8-F1
#
_entry.id   AF-A0A2X2VRN8-F1
#
_cell.length_a   1.000
_cell.length_b   1.000
_cell.length_c   1.000
_cell.angle_alpha   90.00
_cell.angle_beta   90.00
_cell.angle_gamma   90.00
#
_symmetry.space_group_name_H-M   'P 1'
#
loop_
_entity.id
_entity.type
_entity.pdbx_description
1 polymer ?
#
loop_
_entity_poly.entity_id
_entity_poly.type
_entity_poly.pdbx_seq_one_letter_code
_entity_poly.pdbx_strand_id
1 'polypeptide(L)'
;MHGTYEANMTMHHSDVIFAVGVRFDDRTTNNLAKYCPNATVLHIDIDPTSISKTVTADIPIVGDAAPGSGANAGITAAGSRTAAAG
;
A
#
# COMPACT_ATOMS: atom_id res chain seq x y z
N MET A 1 -5.64 -15.24 0.26
CA MET A 1 -5.29 -14.38 1.40
C MET A 1 -5.42 -15.20 2.67
N HIS A 2 -4.37 -15.24 3.51
CA HIS A 2 -4.43 -15.87 4.83
C HIS A 2 -4.94 -14.85 5.83
N GLY A 3 -6.04 -15.16 6.52
CA GLY A 3 -6.77 -14.22 7.38
C GLY A 3 -8.26 -14.55 7.40
N THR A 4 -9.03 -13.78 8.17
CA THR A 4 -10.49 -13.94 8.27
C THR A 4 -11.16 -13.68 6.91
N TYR A 5 -12.20 -14.45 6.60
CA TYR A 5 -12.94 -14.33 5.33
C TYR A 5 -13.50 -12.91 5.13
N GLU A 6 -14.01 -12.32 6.21
CA GLU A 6 -14.62 -10.99 6.25
C GLU A 6 -13.60 -9.90 5.88
N ALA A 7 -12.38 -9.99 6.41
CA ALA A 7 -11.30 -9.05 6.08
C ALA A 7 -10.93 -9.14 4.59
N ASN A 8 -10.81 -10.37 4.07
CA ASN A 8 -10.47 -10.58 2.66
C ASN A 8 -11.55 -10.06 1.72
N MET A 9 -12.83 -10.29 2.05
CA MET A 9 -13.97 -9.78 1.28
C MET A 9 -14.05 -8.25 1.32
N THR A 10 -13.77 -7.66 2.49
CA THR A 10 -13.74 -6.20 2.64
C THR A 10 -12.63 -5.60 1.78
N MET A 11 -11.40 -6.13 1.88
CA MET A 11 -10.27 -5.69 1.06
C MET A 11 -10.53 -5.84 -0.44
N HIS A 12 -11.17 -6.93 -0.87
CA HIS A 12 -11.49 -7.15 -2.27
C HIS A 12 -12.47 -6.11 -2.84
N HIS A 13 -13.38 -5.58 -2.01
CA HIS A 13 -14.37 -4.58 -2.41
C HIS A 13 -14.02 -3.15 -1.98
N SER A 14 -12.84 -2.95 -1.39
CA SER A 14 -12.33 -1.62 -1.04
C SER A 14 -12.06 -0.79 -2.31
N ASP A 15 -12.29 0.52 -2.18
CA ASP A 15 -11.91 1.56 -3.12
C ASP A 15 -10.52 2.15 -2.80
N VAL A 16 -10.07 2.05 -1.55
CA VAL A 16 -8.76 2.49 -1.08
C VAL A 16 -8.13 1.46 -0.15
N ILE A 17 -6.85 1.15 -0.40
CA ILE A 17 -5.99 0.40 0.52
C ILE A 17 -4.98 1.36 1.12
N PHE A 18 -5.14 1.62 2.42
CA PHE A 18 -4.19 2.43 3.19
C PHE A 18 -3.18 1.53 3.91
N ALA A 19 -2.02 1.33 3.30
CA ALA A 19 -0.98 0.42 3.76
C ALA A 19 0.16 1.20 4.44
N VAL A 20 0.28 1.02 5.76
CA VAL A 20 1.27 1.72 6.60
C VAL A 20 2.25 0.72 7.20
N GLY A 21 3.54 0.81 6.83
CA GLY A 21 4.59 -0.11 7.26
C GLY A 21 4.36 -1.55 6.79
N VAL A 22 3.58 -1.74 5.74
CA VAL A 22 3.21 -3.06 5.22
C VAL A 22 4.23 -3.51 4.19
N ARG A 23 4.80 -4.68 4.41
CA ARG A 23 5.51 -5.43 3.36
C ARG A 23 4.54 -6.40 2.71
N PHE A 24 4.08 -6.07 1.51
CA PHE A 24 3.22 -6.97 0.74
C PHE A 24 4.00 -8.24 0.38
N ASP A 25 3.59 -9.36 0.97
CA ASP A 25 4.22 -10.67 0.81
C ASP A 25 3.31 -11.62 0.01
N ASP A 26 3.89 -12.56 -0.73
CA ASP A 26 3.17 -13.49 -1.62
C ASP A 26 2.18 -14.38 -0.87
N ARG A 27 2.49 -14.73 0.38
CA ARG A 27 1.60 -15.46 1.31
C ARG A 27 0.30 -14.72 1.64
N THR A 28 0.31 -13.39 1.54
CA THR A 28 -0.87 -12.57 1.81
C THR A 28 -1.68 -12.31 0.55
N THR A 29 -1.02 -12.08 -0.59
CA THR A 29 -1.66 -11.65 -1.83
C THR A 29 -2.21 -12.83 -2.65
N ASN A 30 -1.53 -13.98 -2.67
CA ASN A 30 -1.84 -15.19 -3.45
C ASN A 30 -1.96 -14.96 -4.98
N ASN A 31 -2.96 -14.20 -5.43
CA ASN A 31 -3.10 -13.74 -6.82
C ASN A 31 -3.17 -12.21 -6.86
N LEU A 32 -2.08 -11.58 -7.30
CA LEU A 32 -1.96 -10.13 -7.41
C LEU A 32 -3.03 -9.49 -8.30
N ALA A 33 -3.46 -10.16 -9.36
CA ALA A 33 -4.52 -9.63 -10.24
C ALA A 33 -5.91 -9.61 -9.57
N LYS A 34 -6.08 -10.35 -8.47
CA LYS A 34 -7.31 -10.36 -7.66
C LYS A 34 -7.16 -9.60 -6.35
N TYR A 35 -5.99 -9.01 -6.11
CA TYR A 35 -5.71 -8.31 -4.87
C TYR A 35 -6.23 -6.88 -4.97
N CYS A 36 -7.40 -6.63 -4.38
CA CYS A 36 -8.05 -5.32 -4.33
C CYS A 36 -8.15 -4.65 -5.72
N PRO A 37 -8.84 -5.29 -6.69
CA PRO A 37 -8.70 -4.99 -8.13
C PRO A 37 -9.12 -3.57 -8.54
N ASN A 38 -9.97 -2.91 -7.75
CA ASN A 38 -10.46 -1.57 -8.01
C ASN A 38 -9.93 -0.52 -7.01
N ALA A 39 -9.04 -0.93 -6.11
CA ALA A 39 -8.62 -0.07 -5.02
C ALA A 39 -7.41 0.78 -5.40
N THR A 40 -7.42 2.04 -4.97
CA THR A 40 -6.22 2.89 -4.97
C THR A 40 -5.32 2.49 -3.81
N VAL A 41 -4.08 2.12 -4.10
CA VAL A 41 -3.10 1.66 -3.11
C VAL A 41 -2.20 2.81 -2.68
N LEU A 42 -2.37 3.24 -1.43
CA LEU A 42 -1.53 4.20 -0.73
C LEU A 42 -0.53 3.41 0.15
N HIS A 43 0.75 3.43 -0.20
CA HIS A 43 1.78 2.63 0.47
C HIS A 43 2.82 3.54 1.14
N ILE A 44 2.82 3.55 2.47
CA ILE A 44 3.79 4.24 3.32
C ILE A 44 4.77 3.21 3.87
N ASP A 45 6.06 3.36 3.56
CA ASP A 45 7.13 2.59 4.19
C ASP A 45 8.39 3.44 4.35
N ILE A 46 9.20 3.17 5.37
CA ILE A 46 10.48 3.84 5.58
C ILE A 46 11.54 3.35 4.59
N ASP A 47 11.38 2.11 4.09
CA ASP A 47 12.27 1.50 3.12
C ASP A 47 11.71 1.68 1.69
N PRO A 48 12.31 2.55 0.85
CA PRO A 48 11.86 2.76 -0.52
C PRO A 48 11.93 1.50 -1.39
N THR A 49 12.76 0.51 -1.04
CA THR A 49 12.91 -0.73 -1.80
C THR A 49 11.75 -1.71 -1.59
N SER A 50 10.95 -1.50 -0.55
CA SER A 50 9.77 -2.31 -0.25
C SER A 50 8.53 -1.84 -1.04
N ILE A 51 8.50 -0.56 -1.40
CA ILE A 51 7.39 0.07 -2.10
C ILE A 51 7.32 -0.45 -3.54
N SER A 52 6.10 -0.79 -4.00
CA SER A 52 5.86 -1.33 -5.34
C SER A 52 6.63 -2.61 -5.71
N LYS A 53 7.26 -3.29 -4.75
CA LYS A 53 7.99 -4.54 -4.98
C LYS A 53 7.08 -5.70 -5.36
N THR A 54 5.93 -5.82 -4.68
CA THR A 54 4.98 -6.94 -4.84
C THR A 54 3.63 -6.44 -5.34
N VAL A 55 3.06 -5.44 -4.68
CA VAL A 55 1.83 -4.74 -5.08
C VAL A 55 2.22 -3.36 -5.56
N THR A 56 1.79 -2.98 -6.76
CA THR A 56 1.99 -1.63 -7.29
C THR A 56 1.25 -0.62 -6.41
N ALA A 57 1.98 0.37 -5.89
CA ALA A 57 1.38 1.52 -5.21
C ALA A 57 1.02 2.61 -6.23
N ASP A 58 -0.18 3.18 -6.08
CA ASP A 58 -0.61 4.34 -6.86
C ASP A 58 -0.04 5.63 -6.26
N ILE A 59 -0.03 5.69 -4.93
CA ILE A 59 0.50 6.79 -4.14
C ILE A 59 1.57 6.22 -3.20
N PRO A 60 2.85 6.25 -3.61
CA PRO A 60 3.94 5.77 -2.78
C PRO A 60 4.45 6.89 -1.87
N ILE A 61 4.73 6.60 -0.62
CA ILE A 61 5.25 7.54 0.38
C ILE A 61 6.43 6.88 1.08
N VAL A 62 7.57 7.56 1.05
CA VAL A 62 8.75 7.14 1.80
C VAL A 62 8.84 7.99 3.06
N GLY A 63 8.75 7.35 4.23
CA GLY A 63 8.82 8.07 5.50
C GLY A 63 8.46 7.22 6.70
N ASP A 64 8.76 7.75 7.88
CA ASP A 64 8.36 7.14 9.14
C ASP A 64 6.85 7.35 9.36
N ALA A 65 6.15 6.28 9.75
CA ALA A 65 4.74 6.31 10.12
C ALA A 65 4.52 6.76 11.58
N ALA A 66 5.56 6.69 12.42
CA ALA A 66 5.48 7.08 13.82
C ALA A 66 5.68 8.60 14.00
N PRO A 67 4.82 9.27 14.77
CA PRO A 67 5.04 10.66 15.14
C PRO A 67 6.11 10.74 16.24
N GLY A 68 7.39 10.82 15.85
CA GLY A 68 8.45 11.42 16.67
C GLY A 68 9.56 10.51 17.18
N SER A 69 10.78 10.79 16.70
CA SER A 69 12.00 10.75 17.56
C SER A 69 13.14 11.66 17.04
N GLY A 70 13.04 12.26 15.86
CA GLY A 70 13.99 13.30 15.44
C GLY A 70 13.67 13.85 14.05
N ALA A 71 13.65 15.18 13.94
CA ALA A 71 13.54 15.98 12.72
C ALA A 71 12.36 15.64 11.79
N ASN A 72 11.25 16.40 11.89
CA ASN A 72 10.30 16.70 10.82
C ASN A 72 10.40 15.80 9.57
N ALA A 73 10.08 14.51 9.70
CA ALA A 73 10.07 13.58 8.58
C ALA A 73 8.73 13.80 7.87
N GLY A 74 8.66 14.87 7.09
CA GLY A 74 7.49 15.18 6.28
C GLY A 74 7.16 13.97 5.41
N ILE A 75 5.92 13.49 5.51
CA ILE A 75 5.34 12.51 4.60
C ILE A 75 5.50 13.09 3.18
N THR A 76 6.45 12.54 2.42
CA THR A 76 6.75 13.00 1.06
C THR A 76 6.29 11.94 0.08
N ALA A 77 5.38 12.31 -0.81
CA ALA A 77 4.94 11.43 -1.88
C ALA A 77 6.11 11.16 -2.84
N ALA A 78 6.52 9.90 -2.94
CA ALA A 78 7.56 9.43 -3.84
C ALA A 78 6.98 9.23 -5.25
N GLY A 79 6.49 10.30 -5.89
CA GLY A 79 5.97 10.27 -7.27
C GLY A 79 4.67 9.44 -7.43
N SER A 80 3.53 10.12 -7.56
CA SER A 80 2.25 9.45 -7.84
C SER A 80 2.17 8.98 -9.28
N ARG A 81 1.66 7.77 -9.53
CA ARG A 81 1.00 7.49 -10.81
C ARG A 81 -0.34 8.21 -10.78
N THR A 82 -0.42 9.39 -11.40
CA THR A 82 -1.73 9.97 -11.72
C THR A 82 -2.44 8.98 -12.63
N ALA A 83 -3.47 8.33 -12.12
CA ALA A 83 -4.39 7.54 -12.92
C ALA A 83 -4.92 8.44 -14.04
N ALA A 84 -4.51 8.15 -15.28
CA ALA A 84 -5.20 8.67 -16.44
C ALA A 84 -6.58 8.00 -16.46
N ALA A 85 -7.61 8.75 -16.11
CA ALA A 85 -8.98 8.36 -16.37
C ALA A 85 -9.15 8.13 -17.88
N GLY A 86 -9.55 6.91 -18.27
CA GLY A 86 -9.84 6.50 -19.64
C GLY A 86 -10.73 5.28 -19.63
#